data_AF-A0A1F4A461-F1
#
_entry.id   AF-A0A1F4A461-F1
#
_cell.length_a   1.000
_cell.length_b   1.000
_cell.length_c   1.000
_cell.angle_alpha   90.00
_cell.angle_beta   90.00
_cell.angle_gamma   90.00
#
_symmetry.space_group_name_H-M   'P 1'
#
loop_
_entity.id
_entity.type
_entity.pdbx_description
1 polymer ?
#
loop_
_entity_poly.entity_id
_entity_poly.type
_entity_poly.pdbx_seq_one_letter_code
_entity_poly.pdbx_strand_id
1 'polypeptide(L)'
;MAEITTQQLAELLIGIARSQQAVIDAIESAQAGFKGKHLSPALQSTAKLRNMDYVATLQDLPARVLLQCQGRVGPDLAQLVSVLEAMLAEKRSPIAPASVPPAIARAASQKDAAAPVASAASPLLTDSIPFETTK
;
A
#
# COMPACT_ATOMS: atom_id res chain seq x y z
N MET A 1 23.03 3.91 26.60
CA MET A 1 22.26 4.52 25.49
C MET A 1 20.82 4.62 25.96
N ALA A 2 20.16 5.77 25.80
CA ALA A 2 18.77 5.91 26.21
C ALA A 2 17.87 5.16 25.21
N GLU A 3 17.04 4.25 25.70
CA GLU A 3 16.01 3.56 24.90
C GLU A 3 14.80 4.48 24.76
N ILE A 4 14.38 4.77 23.53
CA ILE A 4 13.20 5.60 23.26
C ILE A 4 11.93 4.75 23.38
N THR A 5 10.98 5.18 24.21
CA THR A 5 9.70 4.47 24.35
C THR A 5 8.76 4.80 23.19
N THR A 6 7.79 3.94 22.92
CA THR A 6 6.77 4.20 21.88
C THR A 6 5.99 5.49 22.16
N GLN A 7 5.73 5.78 23.44
CA GLN A 7 5.11 7.04 23.85
C GLN A 7 5.99 8.25 23.52
N GLN A 8 7.29 8.20 23.84
CA GLN A 8 8.22 9.29 23.50
C GLN A 8 8.35 9.48 22.00
N LEU A 9 8.35 8.39 21.22
CA LEU A 9 8.33 8.46 19.77
C LEU A 9 7.03 9.12 19.26
N ALA A 10 5.89 8.80 19.86
CA ALA A 10 4.61 9.41 19.50
C ALA A 10 4.58 10.92 19.78
N GLU A 11 5.02 11.32 20.98
CA GLU A 11 5.16 12.72 21.37
C GLU A 11 6.10 13.49 20.43
N LEU A 12 7.22 12.86 20.05
CA LEU A 12 8.17 13.42 19.09
C LEU A 12 7.54 13.61 17.71
N LEU A 13 6.81 12.61 17.19
CA LEU A 13 6.12 12.72 15.89
C LEU A 13 5.08 13.84 15.89
N ILE A 14 4.31 13.99 16.96
CA ILE A 14 3.36 15.09 17.13
C ILE A 14 4.09 16.44 17.20
N GLY A 15 5.21 16.50 17.93
CA GLY A 15 6.05 17.70 17.99
C GLY A 15 6.58 18.14 16.63
N ILE A 16 7.10 17.19 15.85
CA ILE A 16 7.57 17.43 14.47
C ILE A 16 6.43 17.89 13.57
N ALA A 17 5.27 17.24 13.63
CA ALA A 17 4.13 17.62 12.81
C ALA A 17 3.62 19.03 13.16
N ARG A 18 3.62 19.41 14.45
CA ARG A 18 3.23 20.77 14.87
C ARG A 18 4.23 21.83 14.44
N SER A 19 5.54 21.56 14.47
CA SER A 19 6.53 22.52 13.96
C SER A 19 6.41 22.70 12.44
N GLN A 20 6.17 21.62 11.71
CA GLN A 20 5.89 21.67 10.27
C GLN A 20 4.60 22.45 9.98
N GLN A 21 3.55 22.25 10.78
CA GLN A 21 2.30 23.00 10.67
C GLN A 21 2.54 24.51 10.81
N ALA A 22 3.38 24.94 11.76
CA ALA A 22 3.72 26.36 11.91
C ALA A 22 4.44 26.92 10.67
N VAL A 23 5.35 26.16 10.06
CA VAL A 23 6.01 26.55 8.80
C VAL A 23 4.99 26.68 7.67
N ILE A 24 4.07 25.72 7.56
CA ILE A 24 3.00 25.72 6.55
C ILE A 24 2.09 26.93 6.72
N ASP A 25 1.73 27.28 7.95
CA ASP A 25 0.88 28.43 8.23
C ASP A 25 1.60 29.76 7.93
N ALA A 26 2.91 29.84 8.18
CA ALA A 26 3.72 30.97 7.75
C ALA A 26 3.73 31.11 6.21
N ILE A 27 3.91 30.00 5.47
CA ILE A 27 3.86 30.01 4.00
C ILE A 27 2.47 30.41 3.50
N GLU A 28 1.40 29.86 4.08
CA GLU A 28 0.02 30.20 3.71
C GLU A 28 -0.26 31.70 3.92
N SER A 29 0.28 32.30 4.98
CA SER A 29 0.15 33.74 5.25
C SER A 29 0.82 34.61 4.17
N ALA A 30 1.90 34.11 3.57
CA ALA A 30 2.59 34.79 2.47
C ALA A 30 2.00 34.46 1.09
N GLN A 31 1.42 33.26 0.92
CA GLN A 31 0.85 32.76 -0.33
C GLN A 31 -0.47 32.02 -0.07
N ALA A 32 -1.58 32.73 -0.20
CA ALA A 32 -2.91 32.16 -0.01
C ALA A 32 -3.20 31.03 -1.01
N GLY A 33 -3.74 29.92 -0.49
CA GLY A 33 -4.09 28.73 -1.23
C GLY A 33 -2.93 27.73 -1.41
N PHE A 34 -1.75 27.98 -0.84
CA PHE A 34 -0.61 27.05 -0.90
C PHE A 34 -0.98 25.67 -0.33
N LYS A 35 -1.63 25.63 0.83
CA LYS A 35 -2.08 24.39 1.49
C LYS A 35 -2.92 23.51 0.57
N GLY A 36 -3.95 24.09 -0.03
CA GLY A 36 -4.90 23.35 -0.88
C GLY A 36 -4.32 22.98 -2.24
N LYS A 37 -3.57 23.88 -2.88
CA LYS A 37 -3.12 23.72 -4.27
C LYS A 37 -1.86 22.87 -4.42
N HIS A 38 -0.93 22.96 -3.47
CA HIS A 38 0.39 22.34 -3.60
C HIS A 38 0.66 21.31 -2.50
N LEU A 39 0.42 21.67 -1.24
CA LEU A 39 0.83 20.86 -0.11
C LEU A 39 -0.05 19.62 0.09
N SER A 40 -1.37 19.79 0.13
CA SER A 40 -2.32 18.70 0.38
C SER A 40 -2.15 17.51 -0.58
N PRO A 41 -2.09 17.69 -1.93
CA PRO A 41 -1.86 16.55 -2.83
C PRO A 41 -0.47 15.90 -2.64
N ALA A 42 0.56 16.69 -2.33
CA ALA A 42 1.89 16.15 -2.05
C ALA A 42 1.90 15.30 -0.77
N LEU A 43 1.29 15.79 0.31
CA LEU A 43 1.18 15.05 1.57
C LEU A 43 0.32 13.79 1.44
N GLN A 44 -0.79 13.83 0.69
CA GLN A 44 -1.60 12.65 0.45
C GLN A 44 -0.83 11.56 -0.32
N SER A 45 0.05 11.97 -1.26
CA SER A 45 0.93 11.07 -2.00
C SER A 45 1.98 10.43 -1.09
N THR A 46 2.66 11.23 -0.26
CA THR A 46 3.65 10.75 0.71
C THR A 46 3.02 9.85 1.77
N ALA A 47 1.81 10.18 2.23
CA ALA A 47 1.06 9.36 3.19
C ALA A 47 0.50 8.06 2.58
N LYS A 48 0.61 7.87 1.25
CA LYS A 48 0.08 6.72 0.50
C LYS A 48 -1.42 6.49 0.72
N LEU A 49 -2.19 7.56 0.98
CA LEU A 49 -3.62 7.45 1.36
C LEU A 49 -4.53 6.93 0.23
N ARG A 50 -4.11 7.08 -1.02
CA ARG A 50 -4.91 6.65 -2.19
C ARG A 50 -4.61 5.24 -2.65
N ASN A 51 -3.65 4.55 -2.01
CA ASN A 51 -3.26 3.20 -2.38
C ASN A 51 -3.99 2.20 -1.47
N MET A 52 -5.09 1.61 -1.95
CA MET A 52 -5.99 0.80 -1.12
C MET A 52 -5.36 -0.52 -0.64
N ASP A 53 -4.43 -1.08 -1.43
CA ASP A 53 -3.75 -2.33 -1.11
C ASP A 53 -2.44 -2.11 -0.31
N TYR A 54 -2.15 -0.88 0.11
CA TYR A 54 -0.90 -0.52 0.75
C TYR A 54 -1.02 -0.52 2.28
N VAL A 55 -0.21 -1.36 2.92
CA VAL A 55 -0.03 -1.34 4.37
C VAL A 55 0.85 -0.16 4.74
N ALA A 56 0.32 0.75 5.57
CA ALA A 56 1.05 1.93 6.00
C ALA A 56 2.33 1.55 6.74
N THR A 57 3.43 2.19 6.38
CA THR A 57 4.74 1.94 6.98
C THR A 57 5.16 3.11 7.87
N LEU A 58 6.17 2.89 8.72
CA LEU A 58 6.61 3.89 9.71
C LEU A 58 7.08 5.20 9.05
N GLN A 59 7.60 5.11 7.81
CA GLN A 59 8.03 6.27 7.01
C GLN A 59 6.87 7.13 6.51
N ASP A 60 5.66 6.57 6.37
CA ASP A 60 4.47 7.32 5.91
C ASP A 60 3.77 8.03 7.07
N LEU A 61 4.07 7.59 8.30
CA LEU A 61 3.40 8.05 9.52
C LEU A 61 3.55 9.55 9.75
N PRO A 62 4.74 10.18 9.61
CA PRO A 62 4.87 11.63 9.80
C PRO A 62 3.94 12.45 8.90
N ALA A 63 3.77 12.05 7.63
CA ALA A 63 2.87 12.71 6.70
C ALA A 63 1.39 12.56 7.12
N ARG A 64 1.02 11.39 7.68
CA ARG A 64 -0.32 11.14 8.21
C ARG A 64 -0.61 11.97 9.46
N VAL A 65 0.36 12.09 10.37
CA VAL A 65 0.23 12.95 11.57
C VAL A 65 0.11 14.42 11.17
N LEU A 66 0.90 14.87 10.19
CA LEU A 66 0.79 16.24 9.68
C LEU A 66 -0.56 16.51 9.01
N LEU A 67 -1.14 15.53 8.29
CA LEU A 67 -2.49 15.65 7.76
C LEU A 67 -3.56 15.74 8.86
N GLN A 68 -3.38 15.06 9.99
CA GLN A 68 -4.25 15.21 11.16
C GLN A 68 -4.13 16.62 11.78
N CYS A 69 -2.92 17.17 11.86
CA CYS A 69 -2.71 18.56 12.30
C CYS A 69 -3.41 19.60 11.42
N GLN A 70 -3.60 19.32 10.12
CA GLN A 70 -4.35 20.18 9.21
C GLN A 70 -5.88 20.06 9.36
N GLY A 71 -6.34 19.02 10.05
CA GLY A 71 -7.75 18.83 10.37
C GLY A 71 -8.22 19.76 11.50
N ARG A 72 -9.52 19.73 11.78
CA ARG A 72 -10.09 20.46 12.93
C ARG A 72 -9.74 19.81 14.27
N VAL A 73 -9.60 18.48 14.27
CA VAL A 73 -9.22 17.69 15.42
C VAL A 73 -7.77 17.27 15.19
N GLY A 74 -6.88 17.78 16.04
CA GLY A 74 -5.46 17.45 15.97
C GLY A 74 -5.19 15.97 16.27
N PRO A 75 -3.92 15.52 16.12
CA PRO A 75 -3.56 14.14 16.35
C PRO A 75 -3.77 13.72 17.82
N ASP A 76 -4.40 12.57 18.02
CA ASP A 76 -4.57 11.96 19.34
C ASP A 76 -3.35 11.09 19.69
N LEU A 77 -2.73 11.40 20.84
CA LEU A 77 -1.55 10.70 21.33
C LEU A 77 -1.84 9.21 21.61
N ALA A 78 -2.99 8.90 22.23
CA ALA A 78 -3.30 7.51 22.61
C ALA A 78 -3.50 6.64 21.36
N GLN A 79 -4.23 7.15 20.37
CA GLN A 79 -4.34 6.49 19.06
C GLN A 79 -3.00 6.31 18.37
N LEU A 80 -2.13 7.33 18.39
CA LEU A 80 -0.83 7.24 17.74
C LEU A 80 0.08 6.20 18.39
N VAL A 81 0.07 6.10 19.72
CA VAL A 81 0.80 5.06 20.46
C VAL A 81 0.30 3.68 20.06
N SER A 82 -1.02 3.47 20.05
CA SER A 82 -1.60 2.18 19.65
C SER A 82 -1.22 1.78 18.21
N VAL A 83 -1.24 2.73 17.28
CA VAL A 83 -0.81 2.52 15.89
C VAL A 83 0.67 2.16 15.82
N LEU A 84 1.53 2.89 16.53
CA LEU A 84 2.97 2.62 16.56
C LEU A 84 3.27 1.24 17.15
N GLU A 85 2.60 0.86 18.23
CA GLU A 85 2.75 -0.46 18.85
C GLU A 85 2.35 -1.57 17.88
N ALA A 86 1.20 -1.43 17.20
CA ALA A 86 0.76 -2.40 16.20
C ALA A 86 1.79 -2.55 15.05
N MET A 87 2.25 -1.43 14.49
CA MET A 87 3.21 -1.42 13.38
C MET A 87 4.58 -1.99 13.78
N LEU A 88 5.05 -1.69 14.99
CA LEU A 88 6.32 -2.21 15.50
C LEU A 88 6.22 -3.69 15.88
N ALA A 89 5.05 -4.15 16.34
CA ALA A 89 4.78 -5.56 16.61
C ALA A 89 4.73 -6.39 15.33
N GLU A 90 4.04 -5.92 14.28
CA GLU A 90 3.97 -6.59 12.96
C GLU A 90 5.36 -6.74 12.33
N LYS A 91 6.20 -5.71 12.44
CA LYS A 91 7.58 -5.75 11.93
C LYS A 91 8.50 -6.67 12.73
N ARG A 92 8.14 -7.00 13.98
CA ARG A 92 8.88 -7.92 14.85
C ARG A 92 8.46 -9.37 14.70
N SER A 93 7.35 -9.64 14.00
CA SER A 93 6.96 -11.00 13.65
C SER A 93 8.00 -11.59 12.68
N PRO A 94 8.77 -12.61 13.07
CA PRO A 94 9.59 -13.31 12.11
C PRO A 94 8.64 -13.98 11.13
N ILE A 95 8.90 -13.81 9.84
CA ILE A 95 8.27 -14.61 8.80
C ILE A 95 8.64 -16.07 9.09
N ALA A 96 7.80 -16.78 9.84
CA ALA A 96 7.74 -18.23 9.75
C ALA A 96 7.31 -18.52 8.32
N PRO A 97 8.02 -19.38 7.56
CA PRO A 97 7.59 -19.72 6.22
C PRO A 97 6.19 -20.31 6.31
N ALA A 98 5.22 -19.60 5.72
CA ALA A 98 3.86 -20.08 5.62
C ALA A 98 3.89 -21.43 4.89
N SER A 99 3.61 -22.49 5.64
CA SER A 99 3.33 -23.81 5.09
C SER A 99 2.22 -23.67 4.06
N VAL A 100 2.50 -24.10 2.84
CA VAL A 100 1.58 -24.17 1.71
C VAL A 100 0.24 -24.81 2.17
N PRO A 101 -0.92 -24.15 2.01
CA PRO A 101 -2.20 -24.76 2.31
C PRO A 101 -2.48 -25.95 1.36
N PRO A 102 -3.18 -27.02 1.82
CA PRO A 102 -3.25 -28.32 1.12
C PRO A 102 -4.12 -28.35 -0.14
N ALA A 103 -4.48 -27.20 -0.73
CA ALA A 103 -5.35 -27.14 -1.90
C ALA A 103 -4.67 -27.56 -3.22
N ILE A 104 -3.33 -27.53 -3.29
CA ILE A 104 -2.58 -27.85 -4.53
C ILE A 104 -2.32 -29.37 -4.67
N ALA A 105 -2.41 -30.14 -3.58
CA ALA A 105 -2.19 -31.59 -3.61
C ALA A 105 -3.32 -32.36 -4.34
N ARG A 106 -4.52 -31.78 -4.48
CA ARG A 106 -5.66 -32.47 -5.09
C ARG A 106 -5.72 -32.37 -6.62
N ALA A 107 -4.96 -31.45 -7.23
CA ALA A 107 -4.91 -31.28 -8.68
C ALA A 107 -3.93 -32.24 -9.38
N ALA A 108 -3.02 -32.88 -8.64
CA ALA A 108 -2.02 -33.78 -9.20
C ALA A 108 -2.49 -35.25 -9.37
N SER A 109 -3.68 -35.61 -8.84
CA SER A 109 -4.19 -36.99 -8.85
C SER A 109 -5.16 -37.30 -9.99
N GLN A 110 -5.37 -36.38 -10.94
CA GLN A 110 -6.29 -36.58 -12.08
C GLN A 110 -5.57 -36.82 -13.41
N LYS A 111 -4.27 -37.15 -13.39
CA LYS A 111 -3.45 -37.36 -14.60
C LYS A 111 -3.13 -38.84 -14.92
N ASP A 112 -3.82 -39.80 -14.31
CA ASP A 112 -3.67 -41.23 -14.65
C ASP A 112 -5.01 -41.96 -14.65
N ALA A 113 -5.75 -41.86 -15.76
CA ALA A 113 -6.69 -42.89 -16.20
C ALA A 113 -6.85 -42.79 -17.73
N ALA A 114 -6.43 -43.87 -18.40
CA ALA A 114 -6.13 -43.95 -19.82
C ALA A 114 -7.33 -44.06 -20.76
N ALA A 115 -7.05 -43.77 -22.05
CA ALA A 115 -7.80 -44.01 -23.30
C ALA A 115 -8.04 -45.54 -23.58
N PRO A 116 -8.50 -46.05 -24.77
CA PRO A 116 -8.81 -45.42 -26.08
C PRO A 116 -10.03 -46.02 -26.87
N VAL A 117 -10.42 -45.46 -28.03
CA VAL A 117 -10.79 -46.21 -29.27
C VAL A 117 -10.88 -45.32 -30.54
N ALA A 118 -10.12 -45.73 -31.57
CA ALA A 118 -10.22 -45.64 -33.07
C ALA A 118 -10.86 -44.41 -33.78
N SER A 119 -10.17 -43.66 -34.66
CA SER A 119 -9.75 -43.93 -36.08
C SER A 119 -10.94 -43.94 -37.08
N ALA A 120 -11.03 -43.23 -38.22
CA ALA A 120 -10.10 -42.46 -39.07
C ALA A 120 -10.91 -41.51 -40.00
N ALA A 121 -10.18 -40.62 -40.70
CA ALA A 121 -10.34 -40.18 -42.10
C ALA A 121 -10.35 -38.64 -42.28
N SER A 122 -9.21 -38.10 -42.75
CA SER A 122 -9.14 -36.84 -43.51
C SER A 122 -9.62 -37.12 -44.96
N PRO A 123 -9.96 -36.10 -45.80
CA PRO A 123 -8.88 -35.27 -46.36
C PRO A 123 -9.24 -33.84 -46.87
N LEU A 124 -8.16 -33.09 -47.15
CA LEU A 124 -7.93 -32.23 -48.33
C LEU A 124 -8.48 -30.79 -48.44
N LEU A 125 -7.56 -29.97 -48.99
CA LEU A 125 -7.69 -28.74 -49.80
C LEU A 125 -7.95 -27.43 -49.04
N THR A 126 -6.94 -26.59 -48.82
CA THR A 126 -6.23 -25.71 -49.78
C THR A 126 -6.91 -24.34 -49.92
N ASP A 127 -6.10 -23.34 -49.59
CA ASP A 127 -5.99 -22.01 -50.20
C ASP A 127 -6.66 -20.76 -49.59
N SER A 128 -5.79 -19.73 -49.55
CA SER A 128 -6.05 -18.31 -49.72
C SER A 128 -6.51 -17.44 -48.53
N ILE A 129 -5.50 -16.90 -47.84
CA ILE A 129 -5.41 -15.50 -47.31
C ILE A 129 -5.28 -14.54 -48.55
N PRO A 130 -5.39 -13.18 -48.50
CA PRO A 130 -5.26 -12.29 -47.35
C PRO A 130 -6.08 -10.96 -47.30
N PHE A 131 -5.96 -10.38 -46.11
CA PHE A 131 -5.90 -8.96 -45.72
C PHE A 131 -5.47 -7.93 -46.80
N GLU A 132 -6.16 -6.79 -46.90
CA GLU A 132 -5.63 -5.40 -47.09
C GLU A 132 -6.75 -4.39 -46.73
N THR A 133 -6.60 -3.45 -45.79
CA THR A 133 -5.85 -2.18 -45.73
C THR A 133 -6.55 -0.95 -46.34
N THR A 134 -6.76 0.05 -45.48
CA THR A 134 -6.63 1.51 -45.67
C THR A 134 -7.33 2.23 -46.85
N LYS A 135 -8.30 3.10 -46.52
CA LYS A 135 -8.22 4.55 -46.80
C LYS A 135 -9.20 5.36 -45.95
#